data_AF-A0A0S4IVU1-F1
#
_entry.id   AF-A0A0S4IVU1-F1
#
_cell.length_a   1.000
_cell.length_b   1.000
_cell.length_c   1.000
_cell.angle_alpha   90.00
_cell.angle_beta   90.00
_cell.angle_gamma   90.00
#
_symmetry.space_group_name_H-M   'P 1'
#
loop_
_entity.id
_entity.type
_entity.pdbx_description
1 polymer ?
#
loop_
_entity_poly.entity_id
_entity_poly.type
_entity_poly.pdbx_seq_one_letter_code
_entity_poly.pdbx_strand_id
1 'polypeptide(L)'
;MSSSHTVASTALQRSFLKSLVPFRYTGGGIPVDVIRWAFLRHEALIPRVLGTLEVAPLPAMPRMMFAEAFQMMLSGRHPQRDVRSMFEDSAVEMRRWLNDDTGEEAYNPVLRLLAYELLAGASFYFALMSITSSPNAAAAIAVRSVVTSDLKSDRTLLGSIVAFEALERDVATGARPEDPILDVVVQEMLLLERDAFGKHRFDFRGAKRHILHHLEVESVGRTDLALALTKDAVLKGYGNFGMESKGVHQGRWIEHRLWCNEEDTRVDSTLPATEPVKMKGDGWEAIVLLHFASPLCERMLTTHSSIKAVETMTDTQHVEVFELAVPDRDSTFLERWFRR
;
A
#
# COMPACT_ATOMS: atom_id res chain seq x y z
N MET A 1 20.64 36.01 3.92
CA MET A 1 21.25 34.66 3.91
C MET A 1 20.19 33.70 3.38
N SER A 2 19.80 33.79 2.11
CA SER A 2 20.28 33.01 0.96
C SER A 2 20.33 31.49 1.17
N SER A 3 19.20 30.85 0.84
CA SER A 3 19.08 29.67 -0.04
C SER A 3 20.05 28.49 0.13
N SER A 4 19.56 27.39 0.71
CA SER A 4 20.03 26.04 0.36
C SER A 4 19.02 24.94 0.74
N HIS A 5 17.77 25.05 0.29
CA HIS A 5 16.86 23.90 0.30
C HIS A 5 16.02 23.93 -0.97
N THR A 6 16.62 23.57 -2.09
CA THR A 6 15.84 23.16 -3.25
C THR A 6 16.64 22.17 -4.09
N VAL A 7 15.96 21.06 -4.39
CA VAL A 7 16.30 20.01 -5.36
C VAL A 7 17.34 18.99 -4.90
N ALA A 8 16.99 18.19 -3.90
CA ALA A 8 17.34 16.78 -3.93
C ALA A 8 16.13 16.04 -4.51
N SER A 9 16.31 15.47 -5.72
CA SER A 9 15.46 14.48 -6.39
C SER A 9 14.28 13.98 -5.55
N THR A 10 13.04 14.31 -5.93
CA THR A 10 11.83 13.72 -5.36
C THR A 10 11.84 12.22 -5.63
N ALA A 11 12.53 11.46 -4.78
CA ALA A 11 12.39 10.02 -4.73
C ALA A 11 10.91 9.76 -4.46
N LEU A 12 10.26 9.05 -5.38
CA LEU A 12 8.92 8.56 -5.19
C LEU A 12 8.87 7.83 -3.83
N GLN A 13 8.10 8.36 -2.88
CA GLN A 13 7.96 7.73 -1.57
C GLN A 13 7.29 6.37 -1.73
N ARG A 14 7.86 5.36 -1.10
CA ARG A 14 7.47 3.95 -1.17
C ARG A 14 7.35 3.37 0.21
N SER A 15 6.45 2.41 0.36
CA SER A 15 6.35 1.67 1.60
C SER A 15 7.66 0.88 1.81
N PHE A 16 7.95 0.53 3.05
CA PHE A 16 9.10 -0.29 3.39
C PHE A 16 9.07 -1.63 2.64
N LEU A 17 7.91 -2.29 2.59
CA LEU A 17 7.66 -3.53 1.83
C LEU A 17 8.05 -3.40 0.36
N LYS A 18 7.71 -2.29 -0.30
CA LYS A 18 8.01 -2.11 -1.72
C LYS A 18 9.51 -1.94 -1.99
N SER A 19 10.26 -1.42 -1.02
CA SER A 19 11.72 -1.37 -1.09
C SER A 19 12.33 -2.77 -0.98
N LEU A 20 11.75 -3.66 -0.16
CA LEU A 20 12.17 -5.06 -0.01
C LEU A 20 11.77 -5.94 -1.21
N VAL A 21 10.59 -5.67 -1.78
CA VAL A 21 10.00 -6.45 -2.88
C VAL A 21 9.68 -5.51 -4.06
N PRO A 22 10.69 -5.15 -4.87
CA PRO A 22 10.53 -4.10 -5.88
C PRO A 22 9.67 -4.51 -7.08
N PHE A 23 9.52 -5.80 -7.34
CA PHE A 23 8.81 -6.34 -8.50
C PHE A 23 8.00 -7.58 -8.16
N ARG A 24 7.06 -7.88 -9.05
CA ARG A 24 6.33 -9.15 -9.08
C ARG A 24 6.87 -10.03 -10.19
N TYR A 25 6.86 -11.33 -9.95
CA TYR A 25 7.27 -12.36 -10.90
C TYR A 25 6.02 -13.03 -11.51
N THR A 26 6.07 -13.44 -12.77
CA THR A 26 5.09 -14.38 -13.37
C THR A 26 5.77 -15.22 -14.44
N GLY A 27 5.57 -16.53 -14.44
CA GLY A 27 6.15 -17.43 -15.43
C GLY A 27 6.65 -18.73 -14.81
N GLY A 28 7.19 -19.61 -15.65
CA GLY A 28 7.87 -20.84 -15.23
C GLY A 28 9.37 -20.60 -15.06
N GLY A 29 9.99 -21.30 -14.11
CA GLY A 29 11.42 -21.16 -13.80
C GLY A 29 11.69 -21.39 -12.32
N ILE A 30 12.97 -21.44 -11.96
CA ILE A 30 13.41 -21.51 -10.56
C ILE A 30 13.38 -20.06 -10.00
N PRO A 31 12.49 -19.75 -9.04
CA PRO A 31 12.33 -18.38 -8.53
C PRO A 31 13.63 -17.73 -8.05
N VAL A 32 14.49 -18.47 -7.34
CA VAL A 32 15.75 -17.90 -6.82
C VAL A 32 16.66 -17.39 -7.93
N ASP A 33 16.74 -18.09 -9.06
CA ASP A 33 17.58 -17.72 -10.20
C ASP A 33 17.04 -16.47 -10.91
N VAL A 34 15.72 -16.39 -11.06
CA VAL A 34 15.05 -15.24 -11.68
C VAL A 34 15.20 -13.99 -10.84
N ILE A 35 14.94 -14.09 -9.54
CA ILE A 35 15.03 -12.95 -8.62
C ILE A 35 16.48 -12.47 -8.58
N ARG A 36 17.44 -13.40 -8.47
CA ARG A 36 18.87 -13.10 -8.58
C ARG A 36 19.20 -12.38 -9.88
N TRP A 37 18.73 -12.88 -11.02
CA TRP A 37 18.93 -12.24 -12.32
C TRP A 37 18.40 -10.80 -12.30
N ALA A 38 17.20 -10.57 -11.76
CA ALA A 38 16.58 -9.24 -11.71
C ALA A 38 17.44 -8.24 -10.91
N PHE A 39 17.92 -8.65 -9.73
CA PHE A 39 18.77 -7.78 -8.90
C PHE A 39 20.16 -7.57 -9.49
N LEU A 40 20.78 -8.57 -10.11
CA LEU A 40 22.08 -8.41 -10.78
C LEU A 40 21.97 -7.60 -12.09
N ARG A 41 20.82 -7.66 -12.77
CA ARG A 41 20.55 -6.84 -13.95
C ARG A 41 20.31 -5.38 -13.59
N HIS A 42 19.62 -5.16 -12.47
CA HIS A 42 19.25 -3.85 -11.94
C HIS A 42 19.91 -3.64 -10.58
N GLU A 43 21.25 -3.57 -10.58
CA GLU A 43 22.06 -3.55 -9.35
C GLU A 43 21.68 -2.42 -8.38
N ALA A 44 21.12 -1.31 -8.87
CA ALA A 44 20.60 -0.21 -8.06
C ALA A 44 19.52 -0.63 -7.05
N LEU A 45 18.85 -1.77 -7.27
CA LEU A 45 17.88 -2.34 -6.33
C LEU A 45 18.53 -2.99 -5.10
N ILE A 46 19.77 -3.47 -5.21
CA ILE A 46 20.50 -4.13 -4.11
C ILE A 46 20.78 -3.16 -2.95
N PRO A 47 21.43 -2.00 -3.15
CA PRO A 47 21.65 -1.04 -2.06
C PRO A 47 20.34 -0.46 -1.53
N ARG A 48 19.26 -0.50 -2.31
CA ARG A 48 17.93 -0.13 -1.81
C ARG A 48 17.44 -1.12 -0.77
N VAL A 49 17.43 -2.43 -1.08
CA VAL A 49 17.00 -3.46 -0.12
C VAL A 49 17.89 -3.43 1.13
N LEU A 50 19.21 -3.50 0.95
CA LEU A 50 20.15 -3.58 2.07
C LEU A 50 20.21 -2.29 2.87
N GLY A 51 20.24 -1.14 2.21
CA GLY A 51 20.26 0.16 2.88
C GLY A 51 18.96 0.43 3.65
N THR A 52 17.81 0.04 3.08
CA THR A 52 16.52 0.13 3.78
C THR A 52 16.48 -0.77 5.02
N LEU A 53 17.03 -1.98 4.96
CA LEU A 53 17.16 -2.85 6.14
C LEU A 53 18.14 -2.31 7.18
N GLU A 54 19.25 -1.69 6.75
CA GLU A 54 20.26 -1.13 7.66
C GLU A 54 19.69 -0.01 8.53
N VAL A 55 18.96 0.93 7.91
CA VAL A 55 18.43 2.12 8.59
C VAL A 55 17.08 1.89 9.28
N ALA A 56 16.40 0.78 9.01
CA ALA A 56 15.11 0.49 9.61
C ALA A 56 15.22 0.33 11.13
N PRO A 57 14.41 1.06 11.93
CA PRO A 57 14.41 0.99 13.39
C PRO A 57 13.70 -0.26 13.92
N LEU A 58 14.00 -1.43 13.36
CA LEU A 58 13.44 -2.73 13.75
C LEU A 58 14.48 -3.55 14.52
N PRO A 59 14.06 -4.62 15.24
CA PRO A 59 14.98 -5.55 15.87
C PRO A 59 16.04 -6.07 14.89
N ALA A 60 17.30 -6.14 15.34
CA ALA A 60 18.42 -6.49 14.49
C ALA A 60 18.30 -7.91 13.91
N MET A 61 17.92 -8.88 14.74
CA MET A 61 17.89 -10.30 14.37
C MET A 61 17.07 -10.59 13.10
N PRO A 62 15.76 -10.28 13.02
CA PRO A 62 14.96 -10.58 11.84
C PRO A 62 15.42 -9.81 10.59
N ARG A 63 15.95 -8.58 10.75
CA ARG A 63 16.54 -7.80 9.65
C ARG A 63 17.81 -8.44 9.11
N MET A 64 18.68 -8.89 9.99
CA MET A 64 19.92 -9.57 9.62
C MET A 64 19.64 -10.90 8.92
N MET A 65 18.69 -11.70 9.42
CA MET A 65 18.24 -12.92 8.75
C MET A 65 17.72 -12.64 7.34
N PHE A 66 16.90 -11.60 7.17
CA PHE A 66 16.41 -11.21 5.84
C PHE A 66 17.57 -10.79 4.93
N ALA A 67 18.49 -9.94 5.42
CA ALA A 67 19.64 -9.49 4.67
C ALA A 67 20.57 -10.64 4.26
N GLU A 68 20.78 -11.61 5.16
CA GLU A 68 21.56 -12.81 4.90
C GLU A 68 20.89 -13.70 3.84
N ALA A 69 19.59 -13.96 3.96
CA ALA A 69 18.81 -14.68 2.94
C ALA A 69 18.95 -14.02 1.56
N PHE A 70 18.86 -12.69 1.53
CA PHE A 70 19.02 -11.88 0.33
C PHE A 70 20.43 -12.00 -0.25
N GLN A 71 21.48 -11.94 0.57
CA GLN A 71 22.86 -12.12 0.12
C GLN A 71 23.13 -13.55 -0.37
N MET A 72 22.60 -14.57 0.30
CA MET A 72 22.67 -15.96 -0.12
C MET A 72 22.05 -16.15 -1.50
N MET A 73 20.86 -15.57 -1.73
CA MET A 73 20.19 -15.54 -3.03
C MET A 73 21.08 -14.90 -4.11
N LEU A 74 21.68 -13.74 -3.84
CA LEU A 74 22.54 -13.04 -4.81
C LEU A 74 23.81 -13.82 -5.15
N SER A 75 24.39 -14.53 -4.17
CA SER A 75 25.60 -15.33 -4.36
C SER A 75 25.42 -16.47 -5.36
N GLY A 76 24.20 -17.03 -5.45
CA GLY A 76 23.88 -18.21 -6.27
C GLY A 76 24.62 -19.49 -5.85
N ARG A 77 25.20 -19.52 -4.65
CA ARG A 77 25.93 -20.70 -4.12
C ARG A 77 25.06 -21.62 -3.29
N HIS A 78 23.89 -21.14 -2.86
CA HIS A 78 22.98 -21.84 -1.97
C HIS A 78 21.77 -22.36 -2.76
N PRO A 79 21.28 -23.57 -2.46
CA PRO A 79 20.06 -24.08 -3.06
C PRO A 79 18.86 -23.25 -2.59
N GLN A 80 17.81 -23.16 -3.42
CA GLN A 80 16.59 -22.40 -3.13
C GLN A 80 15.97 -22.76 -1.77
N ARG A 81 16.03 -24.03 -1.38
CA ARG A 81 15.50 -24.51 -0.10
C ARG A 81 16.12 -23.78 1.09
N ASP A 82 17.42 -23.56 1.07
CA ASP A 82 18.16 -22.97 2.19
C ASP A 82 17.89 -21.47 2.26
N VAL A 83 17.91 -20.80 1.10
CA VAL A 83 17.51 -19.39 0.97
C VAL A 83 16.07 -19.19 1.48
N ARG A 84 15.15 -20.08 1.09
CA ARG A 84 13.75 -20.05 1.53
C ARG A 84 13.62 -20.21 3.04
N SER A 85 14.38 -21.13 3.65
CA SER A 85 14.34 -21.35 5.10
C SER A 85 14.74 -20.09 5.87
N MET A 86 15.75 -19.36 5.39
CA MET A 86 16.19 -18.13 6.06
C MET A 86 15.13 -17.02 6.01
N PHE A 87 14.36 -16.92 4.91
CA PHE A 87 13.20 -16.02 4.86
C PHE A 87 12.06 -16.47 5.80
N GLU A 88 11.87 -17.77 5.98
CA GLU A 88 10.92 -18.31 6.96
C GLU A 88 11.33 -17.95 8.39
N ASP A 89 12.60 -18.14 8.75
CA ASP A 89 13.14 -17.83 10.07
C ASP A 89 13.01 -16.34 10.40
N SER A 90 13.31 -15.46 9.42
CA SER A 90 13.08 -14.02 9.54
C SER A 90 11.60 -13.69 9.82
N ALA A 91 10.67 -14.34 9.12
CA ALA A 91 9.24 -14.16 9.34
C ALA A 91 8.78 -14.67 10.72
N VAL A 92 9.31 -15.81 11.18
CA VAL A 92 9.01 -16.39 12.50
C VAL A 92 9.49 -15.47 13.62
N GLU A 93 10.73 -14.96 13.54
CA GLU A 93 11.26 -14.04 14.53
C GLU A 93 10.51 -12.70 14.54
N MET A 94 10.09 -12.19 13.38
CA MET A 94 9.27 -10.97 13.32
C MET A 94 7.89 -11.19 13.96
N ARG A 95 7.25 -12.33 13.69
CA ARG A 95 5.96 -12.67 14.30
C ARG A 95 6.09 -12.86 15.81
N ARG A 96 7.19 -13.44 16.28
CA ARG A 96 7.49 -13.55 17.71
C ARG A 96 7.59 -12.17 18.36
N TRP A 97 8.32 -11.24 17.73
CA TRP A 97 8.44 -9.87 18.22
C TRP A 97 7.10 -9.12 18.24
N LEU A 98 6.29 -9.24 17.17
CA LEU A 98 4.96 -8.61 17.09
C LEU A 98 3.98 -9.10 18.17
N ASN A 99 4.16 -10.32 18.66
CA ASN A 99 3.38 -10.93 19.73
C ASN A 99 3.93 -10.64 21.14
N ASP A 100 5.14 -10.09 21.24
CA ASP A 100 5.75 -9.75 22.51
C ASP A 100 5.34 -8.32 22.92
N ASP A 101 4.23 -8.22 23.65
CA ASP A 101 3.61 -6.94 24.06
C ASP A 101 4.32 -6.27 25.26
N THR A 102 5.58 -6.62 25.56
CA THR A 102 6.22 -6.29 26.85
C THR A 102 7.14 -5.06 26.87
N GLY A 103 7.15 -4.19 25.85
CA GLY A 103 8.02 -3.00 25.80
C GLY A 103 7.36 -1.72 25.24
N GLU A 104 7.94 -0.55 25.51
CA GLU A 104 7.47 0.75 24.94
C GLU A 104 7.48 0.75 23.40
N GLU A 105 8.46 0.08 22.79
CA GLU A 105 8.55 -0.09 21.33
C GLU A 105 7.37 -0.88 20.75
N ALA A 106 6.75 -1.78 21.55
CA ALA A 106 5.58 -2.55 21.14
C ALA A 106 4.33 -1.67 21.00
N TYR A 107 4.32 -0.44 21.53
CA TYR A 107 3.22 0.52 21.40
C TYR A 107 3.48 1.59 20.34
N ASN A 108 4.63 1.60 19.68
CA ASN A 108 4.90 2.56 18.61
C ASN A 108 4.22 2.08 17.30
N PRO A 109 3.17 2.77 16.81
CA PRO A 109 2.42 2.32 15.63
C PRO A 109 3.27 2.30 14.35
N VAL A 110 4.24 3.21 14.22
CA VAL A 110 5.13 3.25 13.05
C VAL A 110 6.05 2.02 13.05
N LEU A 111 6.65 1.67 14.20
CA LEU A 111 7.49 0.48 14.31
C LEU A 111 6.71 -0.81 14.06
N ARG A 112 5.48 -0.90 14.59
CA ARG A 112 4.61 -2.07 14.34
C ARG A 112 4.25 -2.21 12.86
N LEU A 113 3.96 -1.11 12.18
CA LEU A 113 3.68 -1.13 10.75
C LEU A 113 4.90 -1.62 9.94
N LEU A 114 6.08 -1.07 10.21
CA LEU A 114 7.33 -1.52 9.59
C LEU A 114 7.63 -3.00 9.85
N ALA A 115 7.32 -3.49 11.06
CA ALA A 115 7.46 -4.90 11.42
C ALA A 115 6.52 -5.79 10.61
N TYR A 116 5.25 -5.39 10.42
CA TYR A 116 4.33 -6.09 9.52
C TYR A 116 4.79 -6.06 8.07
N GLU A 117 5.39 -4.96 7.61
CA GLU A 117 5.96 -4.88 6.26
C GLU A 117 7.19 -5.79 6.08
N LEU A 118 8.07 -5.91 7.08
CA LEU A 118 9.17 -6.88 7.05
C LEU A 118 8.64 -8.32 7.06
N LEU A 119 7.65 -8.61 7.90
CA LEU A 119 6.97 -9.91 7.94
C LEU A 119 6.34 -10.25 6.58
N ALA A 120 5.67 -9.30 5.94
CA ALA A 120 5.07 -9.46 4.63
C ALA A 120 6.13 -9.71 3.55
N GLY A 121 7.25 -8.97 3.57
CA GLY A 121 8.36 -9.15 2.63
C GLY A 121 9.02 -10.53 2.78
N ALA A 122 9.29 -10.96 4.02
CA ALA A 122 9.87 -12.25 4.32
C ALA A 122 8.93 -13.39 3.90
N SER A 123 7.64 -13.27 4.25
CA SER A 123 6.60 -14.23 3.86
C SER A 123 6.40 -14.29 2.34
N PHE A 124 6.54 -13.16 1.65
CA PHE A 124 6.48 -13.10 0.19
C PHE A 124 7.58 -13.94 -0.44
N TYR A 125 8.85 -13.71 -0.08
CA TYR A 125 9.96 -14.48 -0.65
C TYR A 125 9.90 -15.96 -0.25
N PHE A 126 9.53 -16.27 1.00
CA PHE A 126 9.30 -17.63 1.46
C PHE A 126 8.27 -18.39 0.60
N ALA A 127 7.12 -17.76 0.36
CA ALA A 127 6.04 -18.35 -0.43
C ALA A 127 6.38 -18.40 -1.92
N LEU A 128 7.04 -17.37 -2.45
CA LEU A 128 7.48 -17.30 -3.84
C LEU A 128 8.47 -18.41 -4.18
N MET A 129 9.36 -18.75 -3.25
CA MET A 129 10.36 -19.81 -3.41
C MET A 129 9.84 -21.20 -3.02
N SER A 130 8.54 -21.36 -2.74
CA SER A 130 7.96 -22.66 -2.40
C SER A 130 7.83 -23.58 -3.63
N ILE A 131 7.86 -24.89 -3.40
CA ILE A 131 7.64 -25.90 -4.45
C ILE A 131 6.14 -26.04 -4.66
N THR A 132 5.58 -25.15 -5.47
CA THR A 132 4.14 -25.12 -5.81
C THR A 132 3.96 -24.77 -7.28
N SER A 133 2.82 -25.13 -7.85
CA SER A 133 2.43 -24.77 -9.22
C SER A 133 2.04 -23.29 -9.35
N SER A 134 1.83 -22.58 -8.24
CA SER A 134 1.34 -21.19 -8.22
C SER A 134 2.03 -20.28 -7.19
N PRO A 135 3.37 -20.15 -7.22
CA PRO A 135 4.13 -19.48 -6.17
C PRO A 135 3.76 -17.99 -6.02
N ASN A 136 3.44 -17.33 -7.14
CA ASN A 136 2.99 -15.94 -7.13
C ASN A 136 1.63 -15.76 -6.45
N ALA A 137 0.71 -16.70 -6.65
CA ALA A 137 -0.58 -16.66 -5.98
C ALA A 137 -0.39 -16.86 -4.47
N ALA A 138 0.45 -17.82 -4.07
CA ALA A 138 0.79 -18.04 -2.67
C ALA A 138 1.46 -16.82 -2.02
N ALA A 139 2.43 -16.20 -2.71
CA ALA A 139 3.11 -14.99 -2.24
C ALA A 139 2.16 -13.80 -2.10
N ALA A 140 1.26 -13.59 -3.07
CA ALA A 140 0.21 -12.57 -2.99
C ALA A 140 -0.78 -12.86 -1.84
N ILE A 141 -1.15 -14.13 -1.62
CA ILE A 141 -2.00 -14.53 -0.48
C ILE A 141 -1.29 -14.24 0.84
N ALA A 142 0.01 -14.50 0.95
CA ALA A 142 0.77 -14.26 2.17
C ALA A 142 0.80 -12.77 2.52
N VAL A 143 1.17 -11.90 1.58
CA VAL A 143 1.15 -10.44 1.77
C VAL A 143 -0.27 -9.97 2.14
N ARG A 144 -1.28 -10.43 1.40
CA ARG A 144 -2.67 -10.08 1.70
C ARG A 144 -3.09 -10.52 3.09
N SER A 145 -2.73 -11.73 3.54
CA SER A 145 -3.09 -12.23 4.86
C SER A 145 -2.52 -11.33 5.94
N VAL A 146 -1.24 -10.99 5.86
CA VAL A 146 -0.57 -10.09 6.81
C VAL A 146 -1.26 -8.72 6.85
N VAL A 147 -1.57 -8.15 5.69
CA VAL A 147 -2.12 -6.79 5.60
C VAL A 147 -3.63 -6.72 5.91
N THR A 148 -4.43 -7.72 5.53
CA THR A 148 -5.89 -7.70 5.69
C THR A 148 -6.40 -8.37 6.95
N SER A 149 -5.66 -9.32 7.52
CA SER A 149 -6.03 -9.99 8.77
C SER A 149 -5.22 -9.42 9.92
N ASP A 150 -3.90 -9.62 9.89
CA ASP A 150 -3.06 -9.40 11.07
C ASP A 150 -2.99 -7.92 11.42
N LEU A 151 -2.64 -7.07 10.45
CA LEU A 151 -2.54 -5.62 10.61
C LEU A 151 -3.88 -4.98 11.02
N LYS A 152 -5.02 -5.50 10.51
CA LYS A 152 -6.36 -5.00 10.90
C LYS A 152 -6.79 -5.43 12.30
N SER A 153 -6.25 -6.54 12.79
CA SER A 153 -6.51 -7.03 14.14
C SER A 153 -5.57 -6.39 15.18
N ASP A 154 -4.55 -5.68 14.73
CA ASP A 154 -3.59 -4.99 15.59
C ASP A 154 -4.26 -3.81 16.31
N ARG A 155 -4.29 -3.88 17.64
CA ARG A 155 -4.97 -2.89 18.48
C ARG A 155 -4.32 -1.51 18.41
N THR A 156 -3.00 -1.45 18.31
CA THR A 156 -2.24 -0.20 18.30
C THR A 156 -2.49 0.54 16.98
N LEU A 157 -2.40 -0.18 15.85
CA LEU A 157 -2.65 0.39 14.53
C LEU A 157 -4.12 0.81 14.35
N LEU A 158 -5.06 -0.03 14.79
CA LEU A 158 -6.48 0.33 14.76
C LEU A 158 -6.77 1.54 15.65
N GLY A 159 -6.16 1.60 16.83
CA GLY A 159 -6.26 2.75 17.74
C GLY A 159 -5.76 4.04 17.08
N SER A 160 -4.66 4.00 16.34
CA SER A 160 -4.16 5.15 15.58
C SER A 160 -5.12 5.60 14.48
N ILE A 161 -5.73 4.68 13.73
CA ILE A 161 -6.71 5.03 12.69
C ILE A 161 -7.93 5.71 13.31
N VAL A 162 -8.49 5.13 14.40
CA VAL A 162 -9.65 5.69 15.11
C VAL A 162 -9.31 7.05 15.70
N ALA A 163 -8.11 7.22 16.27
CA ALA A 163 -7.65 8.50 16.79
C ALA A 163 -7.53 9.55 15.68
N PHE A 164 -6.97 9.19 14.52
CA PHE A 164 -6.88 10.06 13.36
C PHE A 164 -8.28 10.49 12.90
N GLU A 165 -9.21 9.56 12.77
CA GLU A 165 -10.59 9.86 12.38
C GLU A 165 -11.28 10.80 13.39
N ALA A 166 -11.06 10.60 14.69
CA ALA A 166 -11.69 11.40 15.74
C ALA A 166 -11.16 12.84 15.86
N LEU A 167 -10.09 13.21 15.16
CA LEU A 167 -9.55 14.58 15.20
C LEU A 167 -10.58 15.60 14.67
N GLU A 168 -10.73 16.71 15.40
CA GLU A 168 -11.57 17.83 14.97
C GLU A 168 -11.05 18.40 13.65
N ARG A 169 -11.96 18.61 12.69
CA ARG A 169 -11.65 19.09 11.34
C ARG A 169 -12.47 20.31 10.99
N ASP A 170 -11.81 21.27 10.35
CA ASP A 170 -12.50 22.34 9.66
C ASP A 170 -13.20 21.79 8.41
N VAL A 171 -14.52 21.94 8.36
CA VAL A 171 -15.37 21.37 7.30
C VAL A 171 -15.05 21.93 5.92
N ALA A 172 -14.63 23.20 5.86
CA ALA A 172 -14.35 23.87 4.60
C ALA A 172 -13.04 23.40 3.98
N THR A 173 -11.99 23.32 4.79
CA THR A 173 -10.59 23.11 4.38
C THR A 173 -10.09 21.69 4.60
N GLY A 174 -10.71 20.92 5.50
CA GLY A 174 -10.20 19.62 5.97
C GLY A 174 -9.03 19.73 6.95
N ALA A 175 -8.63 20.94 7.35
CA ALA A 175 -7.53 21.15 8.28
C ALA A 175 -7.89 20.62 9.68
N ARG A 176 -6.90 20.05 10.36
CA ARG A 176 -6.98 19.52 11.72
C ARG A 176 -5.74 19.90 12.52
N PRO A 177 -5.76 19.77 13.86
CA PRO A 177 -4.54 19.87 14.65
C PRO A 177 -3.46 18.92 14.12
N GLU A 178 -2.23 19.41 14.00
CA GLU A 178 -1.09 18.61 13.56
C GLU A 178 -0.78 17.53 14.59
N ASP A 179 -0.75 16.28 14.16
CA ASP A 179 -0.26 15.14 14.94
C ASP A 179 0.74 14.36 14.06
N PRO A 180 2.04 14.64 14.20
CA PRO A 180 3.06 14.05 13.34
C PRO A 180 3.09 12.52 13.36
N ILE A 181 2.72 11.89 14.48
CA ILE A 181 2.76 10.44 14.59
C ILE A 181 1.61 9.84 13.79
N LEU A 182 0.39 10.36 13.98
CA LEU A 182 -0.76 9.89 13.23
C LEU A 182 -0.62 10.15 11.71
N ASP A 183 -0.04 11.29 11.34
CA ASP A 183 0.24 11.63 9.95
C ASP A 183 1.16 10.60 9.29
N VAL A 184 2.26 10.25 9.97
CA VAL A 184 3.21 9.24 9.48
C VAL A 184 2.55 7.87 9.39
N VAL A 185 1.79 7.45 10.41
CA VAL A 185 1.12 6.14 10.39
C VAL A 185 0.13 6.04 9.22
N VAL A 186 -0.71 7.04 9.02
CA VAL A 186 -1.70 7.05 7.94
C VAL A 186 -1.01 7.13 6.57
N GLN A 187 0.02 7.97 6.43
CA GLN A 187 0.84 8.01 5.23
C GLN A 187 1.41 6.62 4.89
N GLU A 188 2.09 5.97 5.84
CA GLU A 188 2.74 4.68 5.58
C GLU A 188 1.72 3.58 5.26
N MET A 189 0.56 3.58 5.91
CA MET A 189 -0.55 2.68 5.56
C MET A 189 -1.05 2.91 4.13
N LEU A 190 -1.17 4.18 3.70
CA LEU A 190 -1.54 4.55 2.33
C LEU A 190 -0.49 4.08 1.31
N LEU A 191 0.79 4.22 1.62
CA LEU A 191 1.87 3.73 0.75
C LEU A 191 1.88 2.20 0.68
N LEU A 192 1.70 1.51 1.81
CA LEU A 192 1.62 0.05 1.87
C LEU A 192 0.49 -0.49 1.01
N GLU A 193 -0.70 0.09 1.14
CA GLU A 193 -1.84 -0.31 0.31
C GLU A 193 -1.58 -0.11 -1.19
N ARG A 194 -0.92 1.00 -1.58
CA ARG A 194 -0.47 1.27 -2.95
C ARG A 194 0.29 0.10 -3.49
N ASP A 195 1.32 -0.26 -2.75
CA ASP A 195 2.32 -1.19 -3.22
C ASP A 195 1.81 -2.64 -3.12
N ALA A 196 0.87 -2.91 -2.21
CA ALA A 196 0.27 -4.23 -2.02
C ALA A 196 -0.92 -4.54 -2.95
N PHE A 197 -1.91 -3.65 -3.13
CA PHE A 197 -3.24 -4.03 -3.67
C PHE A 197 -3.62 -3.47 -5.04
N GLY A 198 -2.91 -2.47 -5.57
CA GLY A 198 -2.99 -2.16 -7.00
C GLY A 198 -3.38 -0.77 -7.41
N LYS A 199 -3.68 -0.68 -8.72
CA LYS A 199 -3.70 0.52 -9.55
C LYS A 199 -4.78 1.54 -9.16
N HIS A 200 -5.93 1.07 -8.70
CA HIS A 200 -7.09 1.87 -8.31
C HIS A 200 -7.57 1.43 -6.93
N ARG A 201 -7.07 2.09 -5.88
CA ARG A 201 -7.29 1.67 -4.47
C ARG A 201 -8.42 2.38 -3.78
N PHE A 202 -8.78 3.56 -4.28
CA PHE A 202 -9.90 4.31 -3.75
C PHE A 202 -11.17 3.83 -4.46
N ASP A 203 -11.77 2.77 -3.94
CA ASP A 203 -13.11 2.32 -4.34
C ASP A 203 -14.04 2.49 -3.15
N PHE A 204 -14.87 3.54 -3.19
CA PHE A 204 -15.88 3.82 -2.16
C PHE A 204 -16.94 2.71 -2.02
N ARG A 205 -17.06 1.82 -3.02
CA ARG A 205 -17.90 0.61 -2.94
C ARG A 205 -17.13 -0.62 -2.47
N GLY A 206 -15.80 -0.51 -2.37
CA GLY A 206 -14.95 -1.64 -2.05
C GLY A 206 -15.32 -2.19 -0.68
N ALA A 207 -15.79 -3.42 -0.62
CA ALA A 207 -16.10 -4.06 0.66
C ALA A 207 -14.84 -4.06 1.55
N LYS A 208 -14.84 -3.41 2.73
CA LYS A 208 -13.96 -3.56 3.94
C LYS A 208 -12.53 -4.12 3.79
N ARG A 209 -11.88 -4.02 2.63
CA ARG A 209 -10.66 -4.79 2.28
C ARG A 209 -9.41 -3.93 2.39
N HIS A 210 -9.53 -2.64 2.13
CA HIS A 210 -8.45 -1.68 2.33
C HIS A 210 -8.40 -1.26 3.81
N ILE A 211 -7.21 -1.03 4.34
CA ILE A 211 -6.94 -0.47 5.66
C ILE A 211 -7.66 0.87 5.84
N LEU A 212 -7.72 1.69 4.79
CA LEU A 212 -8.48 2.95 4.77
C LEU A 212 -9.99 2.81 4.96
N HIS A 213 -10.58 1.62 4.84
CA HIS A 213 -12.03 1.45 5.07
C HIS A 213 -12.39 1.44 6.56
N HIS A 214 -11.40 1.63 7.44
CA HIS A 214 -11.61 1.95 8.85
C HIS A 214 -11.74 3.44 9.11
N LEU A 215 -11.27 4.30 8.21
CA LEU A 215 -11.77 5.66 8.12
C LEU A 215 -13.14 5.52 7.45
N GLU A 216 -14.23 6.00 8.04
CA GLU A 216 -15.61 5.84 7.52
C GLU A 216 -15.88 6.66 6.22
N VAL A 217 -14.97 6.58 5.24
CA VAL A 217 -15.02 7.22 3.92
C VAL A 217 -16.22 6.74 3.10
N GLU A 218 -16.83 5.59 3.44
CA GLU A 218 -18.11 5.14 2.88
C GLU A 218 -19.26 6.16 3.10
N SER A 219 -19.06 7.14 3.99
CA SER A 219 -20.04 8.19 4.32
C SER A 219 -19.76 9.55 3.66
N VAL A 220 -18.75 9.66 2.77
CA VAL A 220 -18.39 10.93 2.11
C VAL A 220 -19.58 11.59 1.40
N GLY A 221 -20.47 10.79 0.80
CA GLY A 221 -21.70 11.28 0.17
C GLY A 221 -22.84 11.67 1.13
N ARG A 222 -22.65 11.55 2.45
CA ARG A 222 -23.72 11.72 3.45
C ARG A 222 -23.54 12.93 4.36
N THR A 223 -22.29 13.35 4.63
CA THR A 223 -22.02 14.42 5.60
C THR A 223 -20.87 15.32 5.15
N ASP A 224 -20.95 16.61 5.50
CA ASP A 224 -19.87 17.56 5.22
C ASP A 224 -18.58 17.20 5.96
N LEU A 225 -18.67 16.55 7.12
CA LEU A 225 -17.52 16.09 7.91
C LEU A 225 -16.76 14.97 7.19
N ALA A 226 -17.49 13.99 6.65
CA ALA A 226 -16.87 12.93 5.86
C ALA A 226 -16.24 13.50 4.57
N LEU A 227 -16.88 14.48 3.93
CA LEU A 227 -16.28 15.20 2.81
C LEU A 227 -14.98 15.93 3.22
N ALA A 228 -14.94 16.55 4.41
CA ALA A 228 -13.76 17.25 4.91
C ALA A 228 -12.54 16.32 5.06
N LEU A 229 -12.76 15.04 5.37
CA LEU A 229 -11.70 14.03 5.43
C LEU A 229 -10.97 13.88 4.08
N THR A 230 -11.69 13.93 2.95
CA THR A 230 -11.06 13.87 1.61
C THR A 230 -10.22 15.12 1.27
N LYS A 231 -10.39 16.21 2.03
CA LYS A 231 -9.61 17.45 1.88
C LYS A 231 -8.37 17.49 2.78
N ASP A 232 -8.24 16.55 3.72
CA ASP A 232 -7.09 16.41 4.61
C ASP A 232 -5.79 16.32 3.81
N ALA A 233 -4.73 16.99 4.27
CA ALA A 233 -3.47 17.07 3.56
C ALA A 233 -2.81 15.69 3.33
N VAL A 234 -2.88 14.79 4.32
CA VAL A 234 -2.29 13.44 4.23
C VAL A 234 -3.07 12.61 3.23
N LEU A 235 -4.40 12.61 3.33
CA LEU A 235 -5.25 11.84 2.41
C LEU A 235 -5.21 12.38 0.99
N LYS A 236 -5.16 13.70 0.80
CA LYS A 236 -5.00 14.31 -0.51
C LYS A 236 -3.63 14.00 -1.13
N GLY A 237 -2.59 13.92 -0.30
CA GLY A 237 -1.23 13.61 -0.74
C GLY A 237 -1.03 12.15 -1.17
N TYR A 238 -1.64 11.20 -0.45
CA TYR A 238 -1.32 9.76 -0.58
C TYR A 238 -2.52 8.84 -0.87
N GLY A 239 -3.75 9.36 -0.83
CA GLY A 239 -5.00 8.61 -1.04
C GLY A 239 -5.36 8.34 -2.50
N ASN A 240 -4.67 8.99 -3.46
CA ASN A 240 -4.83 8.73 -4.90
C ASN A 240 -6.28 8.84 -5.42
N PHE A 241 -6.96 9.90 -5.00
CA PHE A 241 -8.27 10.28 -5.51
C PHE A 241 -8.24 11.72 -6.04
N GLY A 242 -9.09 12.00 -7.02
CA GLY A 242 -9.37 13.34 -7.51
C GLY A 242 -10.81 13.73 -7.18
N MET A 243 -11.03 15.01 -6.91
CA MET A 243 -12.36 15.54 -6.63
C MET A 243 -12.61 16.82 -7.42
N GLU A 244 -13.77 16.89 -8.06
CA GLU A 244 -14.31 18.09 -8.71
C GLU A 244 -15.61 18.47 -8.01
N SER A 245 -15.91 19.76 -7.90
CA SER A 245 -17.10 20.26 -7.23
C SER A 245 -17.74 21.37 -8.05
N LYS A 246 -19.04 21.25 -8.31
CA LYS A 246 -19.78 22.18 -9.16
C LYS A 246 -21.12 22.55 -8.53
N GLY A 247 -21.45 23.85 -8.52
CA GLY A 247 -22.76 24.31 -8.10
C GLY A 247 -23.86 23.81 -9.04
N VAL A 248 -24.88 23.18 -8.47
CA VAL A 248 -26.07 22.69 -9.18
C VAL A 248 -27.34 23.27 -8.55
N HIS A 249 -28.49 23.10 -9.20
CA HIS A 249 -29.78 23.62 -8.72
C HIS A 249 -29.74 25.12 -8.32
N GLN A 250 -29.28 25.97 -9.25
CA GLN A 250 -29.12 27.42 -9.04
C GLN A 250 -28.14 27.78 -7.90
N GLY A 251 -27.20 26.89 -7.59
CA GLY A 251 -26.20 27.10 -6.53
C GLY A 251 -26.67 26.74 -5.13
N ARG A 252 -27.87 26.15 -4.98
CA ARG A 252 -28.37 25.66 -3.68
C ARG A 252 -27.66 24.38 -3.21
N TRP A 253 -27.08 23.64 -4.16
CA TRP A 253 -26.39 22.38 -3.92
C TRP A 253 -25.04 22.37 -4.63
N ILE A 254 -24.12 21.56 -4.14
CA ILE A 254 -22.83 21.29 -4.76
C ILE A 254 -22.80 19.81 -5.15
N GLU A 255 -22.69 19.54 -6.44
CA GLU A 255 -22.38 18.21 -6.97
C GLU A 255 -20.88 17.98 -6.82
N HIS A 256 -20.51 16.93 -6.10
CA HIS A 256 -19.14 16.45 -5.95
C HIS A 256 -18.94 15.21 -6.82
N ARG A 257 -17.86 15.21 -7.59
CA ARG A 257 -17.40 14.06 -8.39
C ARG A 257 -16.09 13.58 -7.85
N LEU A 258 -16.05 12.37 -7.32
CA LEU A 258 -14.88 11.75 -6.69
C LEU A 258 -14.44 10.56 -7.53
N TRP A 259 -13.19 10.50 -7.94
CA TRP A 259 -12.66 9.40 -8.76
C TRP A 259 -11.30 8.91 -8.28
N CYS A 260 -10.94 7.68 -8.65
CA CYS A 260 -9.63 7.12 -8.35
C CYS A 260 -8.66 7.34 -9.53
N ASN A 261 -7.45 7.81 -9.22
CA ASN A 261 -6.38 7.95 -10.22
C ASN A 261 -5.63 6.62 -10.42
N GLU A 262 -4.76 6.57 -11.42
CA GLU A 262 -3.85 5.44 -11.67
C GLU A 262 -2.57 5.58 -10.82
N GLU A 263 -2.29 4.56 -10.00
CA GLU A 263 -1.06 4.48 -9.21
C GLU A 263 0.14 4.02 -10.02
N ASP A 264 1.27 4.71 -9.86
CA ASP A 264 2.57 4.19 -10.25
C ASP A 264 3.24 3.51 -9.06
N THR A 265 3.32 2.17 -9.10
CA THR A 265 3.95 1.37 -8.05
C THR A 265 5.46 1.19 -8.24
N ARG A 266 6.07 1.76 -9.28
CA ARG A 266 7.51 1.54 -9.56
C ARG A 266 8.36 2.08 -8.43
N VAL A 267 9.35 1.31 -7.98
CA VAL A 267 10.35 1.80 -7.03
C VAL A 267 11.27 2.85 -7.65
N ASP A 268 11.53 2.71 -8.96
CA ASP A 268 12.44 3.57 -9.72
C ASP A 268 11.82 3.83 -11.09
N SER A 269 11.72 5.11 -11.47
CA SER A 269 11.17 5.56 -12.75
C SER A 269 11.97 5.10 -13.96
N THR A 270 13.24 4.75 -13.78
CA THR A 270 14.12 4.25 -14.85
C THR A 270 13.86 2.79 -15.22
N LEU A 271 13.19 2.03 -14.34
CA LEU A 271 12.86 0.64 -14.61
C LEU A 271 11.73 0.54 -15.64
N PRO A 272 11.77 -0.47 -16.53
CA PRO A 272 10.66 -0.75 -17.43
C PRO A 272 9.42 -1.17 -16.63
N ALA A 273 8.22 -0.93 -17.16
CA ALA A 273 7.00 -1.38 -16.51
C ALA A 273 6.95 -2.91 -16.34
N THR A 274 7.34 -3.62 -17.42
CA THR A 274 7.45 -5.09 -17.47
C THR A 274 8.69 -5.46 -18.28
N GLU A 275 9.42 -6.49 -17.85
CA GLU A 275 10.61 -7.01 -18.52
C GLU A 275 10.53 -8.53 -18.72
N PRO A 276 10.66 -9.04 -19.95
CA PRO A 276 10.74 -10.47 -20.20
C PRO A 276 12.16 -11.00 -19.96
N VAL A 277 12.27 -12.06 -19.18
CA VAL A 277 13.52 -12.77 -18.87
C VAL A 277 13.47 -14.16 -19.47
N LYS A 278 14.48 -14.48 -20.30
CA LYS A 278 14.65 -15.83 -20.83
C LYS A 278 15.50 -16.63 -19.86
N MET A 279 14.90 -17.66 -19.28
CA MET A 279 15.59 -18.61 -18.43
C MET A 279 15.86 -19.90 -19.20
N LYS A 280 17.07 -20.43 -19.04
CA LYS A 280 17.47 -21.73 -19.58
C LYS A 280 18.08 -22.56 -18.47
N GLY A 281 17.65 -23.81 -18.36
CA GLY A 281 18.32 -24.81 -17.54
C GLY A 281 18.52 -26.10 -18.31
N ASP A 282 18.94 -27.15 -17.61
CA ASP A 282 19.23 -28.44 -18.23
C ASP A 282 17.95 -29.07 -18.80
N GLY A 283 17.77 -28.91 -20.12
CA GLY A 283 16.64 -29.46 -20.85
C GLY A 283 15.35 -28.63 -20.83
N TRP A 284 15.37 -27.40 -20.30
CA TRP A 284 14.20 -26.51 -20.30
C TRP A 284 14.55 -25.07 -20.67
N GLU A 285 13.60 -24.39 -21.31
CA GLU A 285 13.62 -22.95 -21.57
C GLU A 285 12.27 -22.39 -21.14
N ALA A 286 12.29 -21.25 -20.44
CA ALA A 286 11.07 -20.56 -20.03
C ALA A 286 11.22 -19.06 -20.20
N ILE A 287 10.12 -18.40 -20.57
CA ILE A 287 10.03 -16.95 -20.55
C ILE A 287 9.28 -16.57 -19.27
N VAL A 288 9.94 -15.73 -18.49
CA VAL A 288 9.44 -15.14 -17.27
C VAL A 288 9.14 -13.67 -17.53
N LEU A 289 8.13 -13.12 -16.89
CA LEU A 289 7.86 -11.68 -16.87
C LEU A 289 8.10 -11.14 -15.46
N LEU A 290 8.91 -10.08 -15.38
CA LEU A 290 9.06 -9.24 -14.19
C LEU A 290 8.20 -8.00 -14.36
N HIS A 291 7.40 -7.67 -13.34
CA HIS A 291 6.54 -6.50 -13.33
C HIS A 291 7.00 -5.52 -12.26
N PHE A 292 7.59 -4.40 -12.67
CA PHE A 292 8.05 -3.34 -11.76
C PHE A 292 6.98 -2.29 -11.49
N ALA A 293 6.06 -2.09 -12.45
CA ALA A 293 4.92 -1.17 -12.34
C ALA A 293 3.61 -1.87 -11.91
N SER A 294 3.71 -3.02 -11.24
CA SER A 294 2.56 -3.74 -10.71
C SER A 294 2.59 -3.83 -9.19
N PRO A 295 1.41 -3.88 -8.54
CA PRO A 295 1.31 -4.25 -7.13
C PRO A 295 1.79 -5.67 -6.88
N LEU A 296 2.08 -5.97 -5.62
CA LEU A 296 2.48 -7.31 -5.18
C LEU A 296 1.33 -8.31 -5.23
N CYS A 297 0.11 -7.88 -4.87
CA CYS A 297 -1.07 -8.72 -4.91
C CYS A 297 -1.88 -8.42 -6.17
N GLU A 298 -2.12 -9.44 -7.00
CA GLU A 298 -3.14 -9.34 -8.04
C GLU A 298 -4.53 -9.19 -7.40
N ARG A 299 -5.40 -8.37 -8.02
CA ARG A 299 -6.76 -8.14 -7.55
C ARG A 299 -7.51 -9.48 -7.53
N MET A 300 -8.02 -9.87 -6.36
CA MET A 300 -8.73 -11.15 -6.23
C MET A 300 -10.03 -11.08 -7.03
N LEU A 301 -10.21 -12.00 -7.99
CA LEU A 301 -11.48 -12.29 -8.62
C LEU A 301 -12.43 -12.91 -7.57
N THR A 302 -12.98 -12.12 -6.65
CA THR A 302 -13.99 -12.66 -5.72
C THR A 302 -15.28 -13.02 -6.47
N THR A 303 -15.90 -14.10 -6.05
CA THR A 303 -17.04 -14.82 -6.65
C THR A 303 -18.37 -14.07 -6.64
N HIS A 304 -18.40 -12.75 -6.40
CA HIS A 304 -19.61 -11.95 -6.52
C HIS A 304 -19.80 -11.50 -7.98
N SER A 305 -20.62 -12.25 -8.70
CA SER A 305 -20.85 -12.19 -10.14
C SER A 305 -21.46 -10.89 -10.69
N SER A 306 -21.99 -9.99 -9.86
CA SER A 306 -22.70 -8.79 -10.34
C SER A 306 -21.81 -7.56 -10.53
N ILE A 307 -20.81 -7.33 -9.65
CA ILE A 307 -19.85 -6.21 -9.79
C ILE A 307 -18.71 -6.59 -10.75
N LYS A 308 -18.44 -7.90 -10.84
CA LYS A 308 -17.39 -8.50 -11.66
C LYS A 308 -17.56 -8.22 -13.15
N ALA A 309 -18.78 -8.26 -13.69
CA ALA A 309 -19.02 -8.14 -15.13
C ALA A 309 -18.77 -6.73 -15.70
N VAL A 310 -18.91 -5.69 -14.87
CA VAL A 310 -18.74 -4.30 -15.33
C VAL A 310 -17.28 -3.85 -15.19
N GLU A 311 -16.61 -4.19 -14.08
CA GLU A 311 -15.24 -3.70 -13.82
C GLU A 311 -14.10 -4.53 -14.42
N THR A 312 -14.33 -5.82 -14.75
CA THR A 312 -13.28 -6.63 -15.42
C THR A 312 -13.28 -6.49 -16.95
N MET A 313 -14.32 -5.88 -17.53
CA MET A 313 -14.40 -5.66 -18.98
C MET A 313 -13.99 -4.25 -19.40
N THR A 314 -14.00 -3.30 -18.49
CA THR A 314 -13.63 -1.92 -18.78
C THR A 314 -12.61 -1.48 -17.75
N ASP A 315 -11.42 -1.09 -18.19
CA ASP A 315 -10.33 -0.48 -17.42
C ASP A 315 -10.76 0.92 -16.91
N THR A 316 -11.97 1.01 -16.33
CA THR A 316 -12.71 2.23 -16.06
C THR A 316 -12.56 2.60 -14.60
N GLN A 317 -12.05 3.81 -14.39
CA GLN A 317 -12.04 4.47 -13.10
C GLN A 317 -13.48 4.59 -12.58
N HIS A 318 -13.69 4.17 -11.34
CA HIS A 318 -14.96 4.41 -10.69
C HIS A 318 -15.06 5.90 -10.32
N VAL A 319 -16.20 6.52 -10.65
CA VAL A 319 -16.53 7.89 -10.28
C VAL A 319 -17.78 7.88 -9.41
N GLU A 320 -17.67 8.38 -8.18
CA GLU A 320 -18.81 8.71 -7.32
C GLU A 320 -19.33 10.08 -7.68
N VAL A 321 -20.65 10.21 -7.74
CA VAL A 321 -21.32 11.50 -7.89
C VAL A 321 -22.34 11.61 -6.77
N PHE A 322 -22.22 12.66 -5.95
CA PHE A 322 -23.15 12.95 -4.86
C PHE A 322 -23.34 14.47 -4.71
N GLU A 323 -24.43 14.86 -4.05
CA GLU A 323 -24.81 16.26 -3.89
C GLU A 323 -24.93 16.60 -2.41
N LEU A 324 -24.31 17.70 -1.99
CA LEU A 324 -24.45 18.25 -0.65
C LEU A 324 -25.08 19.64 -0.73
N ALA A 325 -26.01 19.93 0.18
CA ALA A 325 -26.64 21.23 0.24
C ALA A 325 -25.63 22.30 0.67
N VAL A 326 -25.65 23.48 0.04
CA VAL A 326 -24.79 24.59 0.49
C VAL A 326 -25.27 25.04 1.87
N PRO A 327 -24.42 25.03 2.91
CA PRO A 327 -24.80 25.54 4.22
C PRO A 327 -25.02 27.05 4.09
N ASP A 328 -26.29 27.45 4.11
CA ASP A 328 -26.70 28.86 4.06
C ASP A 328 -26.44 29.50 5.44
N ARG A 329 -25.25 30.11 5.56
CA ARG A 329 -24.75 30.70 6.81
C ARG A 329 -25.50 31.98 7.21
N ASP A 330 -26.20 32.61 6.26
CA ASP A 330 -26.83 33.92 6.45
C ASP A 330 -28.37 33.86 6.52
N SER A 331 -29.01 32.72 6.21
CA SER A 331 -30.47 32.60 6.29
C SER A 331 -30.96 32.06 7.62
N THR A 332 -32.07 32.64 8.09
CA THR A 332 -32.80 32.17 9.28
C THR A 332 -33.54 30.87 9.00
N PHE A 333 -33.86 30.08 10.05
CA PHE A 333 -34.59 28.79 9.94
C PHE A 333 -35.81 28.85 9.02
N LEU A 334 -36.56 29.96 9.03
CA LEU A 334 -37.77 30.13 8.21
C LEU A 334 -37.46 30.45 6.74
N GLU A 335 -36.40 31.21 6.45
CA GLU A 335 -35.98 31.47 5.07
C GLU A 335 -35.48 30.20 4.38
N ARG A 336 -34.87 29.29 5.14
CA ARG A 336 -34.41 27.97 4.66
C ARG A 336 -35.53 27.04 4.18
N TRP A 337 -36.74 27.16 4.75
CA TRP A 337 -37.83 26.22 4.47
C TRP A 337 -38.98 26.82 3.63
N PHE A 338 -39.11 28.14 3.57
CA PHE A 338 -40.30 28.79 2.97
C PHE A 338 -40.04 29.71 1.78
N ARG A 339 -38.79 30.00 1.38
CA ARG A 339 -38.52 30.70 0.11
C ARG A 339 -38.39 29.69 -1.04
N ARG A 340 -39.47 29.56 -1.81
CA ARG A 340 -39.51 28.80 -3.07
C ARG A 340 -38.68 29.50 -4.13
#